data_AF-A0A0D0GNB8-F1
#
_entry.id   AF-A0A0D0GNB8-F1
#
_cell.length_a   1.000
_cell.length_b   1.000
_cell.length_c   1.000
_cell.angle_alpha   90.00
_cell.angle_beta   90.00
_cell.angle_gamma   90.00
#
_symmetry.space_group_name_H-M   'P 1'
#
loop_
_entity.id
_entity.type
_entity.pdbx_description
1 polymer ?
#
loop_
_entity_poly.entity_id
_entity_poly.type
_entity_poly.pdbx_seq_one_letter_code
_entity_poly.pdbx_strand_id
1 'polypeptide(L)' 'MSLDQQRLKQKIKTAIQAEQTEENSANTSLDKLSEAISQAVIAEIKAVKITYLGGLANSGGPVTGTINLTIE' A
#
# COMPACT_ATOMS: atom_id res chain seq x y z
N MET A 1 0.08 13.87 -0.82
CA MET A 1 -0.14 12.40 -0.72
C MET A 1 1.08 11.80 -0.07
N SER A 2 0.95 11.24 1.13
CA SER A 2 2.06 10.53 1.77
C SER A 2 1.58 9.18 2.24
N LEU A 3 2.45 8.19 2.11
CA LEU A 3 2.29 6.89 2.75
C LEU A 3 2.07 7.12 4.26
N ASP A 4 1.06 6.49 4.85
CA ASP A 4 0.84 6.59 6.29
C ASP A 4 1.90 5.76 7.01
N GLN A 5 2.99 6.43 7.40
CA GLN A 5 4.14 5.80 8.04
C GLN A 5 3.76 5.10 9.35
N GLN A 6 2.82 5.66 10.12
CA GLN A 6 2.38 5.05 11.38
C GLN A 6 1.60 3.76 11.11
N ARG A 7 0.69 3.78 10.14
CA ARG A 7 -0.08 2.59 9.75
C ARG A 7 0.79 1.49 9.16
N LEU A 8 1.76 1.84 8.32
CA LEU A 8 2.75 0.88 7.79
C LEU A 8 3.56 0.24 8.92
N LYS A 9 4.08 1.08 9.83
CA LYS A 9 4.86 0.61 10.98
C LYS A 9 4.04 -0.35 11.84
N GLN A 10 2.76 -0.07 12.06
CA GLN A 10 1.87 -0.95 12.83
C GLN A 10 1.74 -2.34 12.16
N LYS A 11 1.50 -2.37 10.84
CA LYS A 11 1.38 -3.62 10.07
C LYS A 11 2.65 -4.46 10.12
N ILE A 12 3.82 -3.83 9.97
CA ILE A 12 5.11 -4.52 10.05
C ILE A 12 5.31 -5.12 11.45
N LYS A 13 4.98 -4.38 12.53
CA LYS A 13 5.09 -4.91 13.90
C LYS A 13 4.18 -6.12 14.12
N THR A 14 2.94 -6.08 13.61
CA THR A 14 2.03 -7.23 13.68
C THR A 14 2.58 -8.44 12.94
N ALA A 15 3.16 -8.25 11.76
CA ALA A 15 3.79 -9.34 11.00
C ALA A 15 4.96 -9.98 11.77
N ILE A 16 5.82 -9.14 12.37
CA ILE A 16 6.93 -9.62 13.21
C ILE A 16 6.42 -10.39 14.43
N GLN A 17 5.37 -9.91 15.08
CA GLN A 17 4.79 -10.57 16.26
C GLN A 17 4.14 -11.92 15.91
N ALA A 18 3.53 -12.05 14.72
CA ALA A 18 2.92 -13.29 14.27
C ALA A 18 3.94 -14.41 14.03
N GLU A 19 5.16 -14.05 13.61
CA GLU A 19 6.23 -15.00 13.35
C GLU A 19 7.18 -15.19 14.55
N GLN A 20 7.06 -14.37 15.61
CA GLN A 20 7.90 -14.49 16.81
C GLN A 20 7.64 -15.78 17.61
N THR A 21 6.47 -16.41 17.43
CA THR A 21 6.11 -17.65 18.12
C THR A 21 6.41 -18.90 17.30
N GLU A 22 7.02 -18.76 16.12
CA GLU A 22 7.40 -19.89 15.27
C GLU A 22 8.72 -20.48 15.76
N GLU A 23 8.64 -21.70 16.31
CA GLU A 23 9.79 -22.44 16.84
C GLU A 23 10.27 -23.55 15.89
N ASN A 24 9.54 -23.82 14.80
CA ASN A 24 9.73 -25.04 13.99
C ASN A 24 10.51 -24.80 12.69
N SER A 25 10.39 -23.63 12.05
CA SER A 25 11.08 -23.39 10.79
C SER A 25 11.36 -21.90 10.54
N ALA A 26 12.58 -21.48 10.86
CA ALA A 26 13.06 -20.12 10.63
C ALA A 26 12.90 -19.67 9.16
N ASN A 27 13.09 -20.56 8.19
CA ASN A 27 12.91 -20.23 6.76
C ASN A 27 11.44 -20.00 6.41
N THR A 28 10.53 -20.79 6.98
CA THR A 28 9.09 -20.60 6.76
C THR A 28 8.61 -19.27 7.35
N SER A 29 9.14 -18.88 8.50
CA SER A 29 8.85 -17.59 9.10
C SER A 29 9.42 -16.41 8.34
N LEU A 30 10.62 -16.55 7.78
CA LEU A 30 11.21 -15.51 6.92
C LEU A 30 10.38 -15.26 5.66
N ASP A 31 9.89 -16.31 5.01
CA ASP A 31 9.03 -16.18 3.82
C ASP A 31 7.69 -15.52 4.17
N LYS A 32 7.03 -15.96 5.24
CA LYS A 32 5.75 -15.38 5.71
C LYS A 32 5.91 -13.91 6.12
N LEU A 33 6.99 -13.59 6.82
CA LEU A 33 7.30 -12.22 7.24
C LEU A 33 7.51 -11.32 6.03
N SER A 34 8.29 -11.79 5.05
CA SER A 34 8.59 -11.05 3.82
C SER A 34 7.32 -10.79 3.00
N GLU A 35 6.46 -11.80 2.86
CA GLU A 35 5.16 -11.69 2.19
C GLU A 35 4.25 -10.67 2.91
N ALA A 36 4.14 -10.76 4.23
CA ALA A 36 3.31 -9.85 5.02
C ALA A 36 3.77 -8.38 4.93
N ILE A 37 5.09 -8.14 4.92
CA ILE A 37 5.66 -6.80 4.73
C ILE A 37 5.36 -6.28 3.31
N SER A 38 5.54 -7.11 2.28
CA SER A 38 5.25 -6.76 0.89
C SER A 38 3.78 -6.34 0.71
N GLN A 39 2.85 -7.15 1.24
CA GLN A 39 1.42 -6.85 1.21
C GLN A 39 1.07 -5.56 1.97
N ALA A 40 1.71 -5.32 3.13
CA ALA A 40 1.50 -4.10 3.90
C ALA A 40 1.88 -2.86 3.09
N VAL A 41 3.04 -2.88 2.42
CA VAL A 41 3.51 -1.79 1.56
C VAL A 41 2.55 -1.56 0.39
N ILE A 42 2.16 -2.61 -0.35
CA ILE A 42 1.22 -2.51 -1.47
C ILE A 42 -0.11 -1.92 -1.02
N ALA A 43 -0.64 -2.36 0.14
CA ALA A 43 -1.88 -1.85 0.68
C ALA A 43 -1.80 -0.36 1.04
N GLU A 44 -0.66 0.10 1.55
CA GLU A 44 -0.45 1.54 1.80
C GLU A 44 -0.36 2.34 0.49
N ILE A 45 0.38 1.84 -0.51
CA ILE A 45 0.49 2.47 -1.83
C ILE A 45 -0.90 2.58 -2.49
N LYS A 46 -1.71 1.51 -2.47
CA LYS A 46 -3.09 1.51 -3.00
C LYS A 46 -4.04 2.44 -2.23
N ALA A 47 -3.80 2.62 -0.92
CA ALA A 47 -4.63 3.50 -0.11
C ALA A 47 -4.32 4.99 -0.35
N VAL A 48 -3.21 5.30 -1.02
CA VAL A 48 -2.92 6.67 -1.44
C VAL A 48 -3.97 7.11 -2.46
N LYS A 49 -4.91 7.92 -2.01
CA LYS A 49 -5.94 8.52 -2.86
C LYS A 49 -5.37 9.73 -3.59
N ILE A 50 -5.52 9.76 -4.91
CA ILE A 50 -5.42 11.00 -5.68
C ILE A 50 -6.76 11.71 -5.60
N THR A 51 -6.79 12.81 -4.87
CA THR A 51 -7.93 13.72 -4.88
C THR A 51 -7.79 14.67 -6.07
N TYR A 52 -8.51 14.40 -7.16
CA TYR A 52 -8.65 15.34 -8.27
C TYR A 52 -9.58 16.49 -7.85
N LEU A 53 -9.01 17.67 -7.58
CA LEU A 53 -9.76 18.85 -7.11
C LEU A 53 -10.52 19.60 -8.22
N GLY A 54 -10.27 19.28 -9.49
CA GLY A 54 -10.99 19.84 -10.62
C GLY A 54 -11.04 18.84 -11.77
N GLY A 55 -12.25 18.56 -12.27
CA GLY A 55 -12.39 17.80 -13.51
C GLY A 55 -11.71 18.53 -14.67
N LEU A 56 -11.17 17.77 -15.62
CA LEU A 56 -10.73 18.31 -16.90
C LEU A 56 -11.97 18.93 -17.57
N ALA A 57 -12.08 20.26 -17.57
CA ALA A 57 -13.13 20.99 -18.26
C ALA A 57 -12.54 21.60 -19.53
N ASN A 58 -13.12 21.26 -20.69
CA ASN A 58 -12.91 22.05 -21.90
C ASN A 58 -14.14 22.94 -22.13
N SER A 59 -14.06 23.87 -23.06
CA SER A 59 -15.16 24.78 -23.42
C SER A 59 -16.43 24.09 -23.97
N GLY A 60 -16.43 22.76 -24.10
CA GLY A 60 -17.54 21.94 -24.59
C GLY A 60 -18.16 20.99 -23.56
N GLY A 61 -17.70 20.97 -22.30
CA GLY A 61 -18.29 20.15 -21.22
C GLY A 61 -17.27 19.31 -20.42
N PRO A 62 -17.76 18.45 -19.51
CA PRO A 62 -16.90 17.56 -18.74
C PRO A 62 -16.20 16.56 -19.66
N VAL A 63 -14.87 16.51 -19.58
CA VAL A 63 -14.07 15.56 -20.36
C VAL A 63 -14.03 14.22 -19.63
N THR A 64 -14.57 13.18 -20.27
CA THR A 64 -14.40 11.79 -19.80
C THR A 64 -13.06 11.28 -20.31
N GLY A 65 -12.08 11.07 -19.43
CA GLY A 65 -10.77 10.54 -19.77
C GLY A 65 -10.28 9.55 -18.74
N THR A 66 -9.61 8.48 -19.19
CA THR A 66 -8.92 7.54 -18.32
C THR A 66 -7.58 8.14 -17.90
N ILE A 67 -7.41 8.45 -16.62
CA ILE A 67 -6.12 8.88 -16.08
C ILE A 67 -5.29 7.63 -15.80
N ASN A 68 -4.29 7.37 -16.63
CA ASN A 68 -3.28 6.36 -16.35
C ASN A 68 -2.23 6.98 -15.44
N LEU A 69 -2.27 6.63 -14.16
CA LEU A 69 -1.26 7.06 -13.20
C LEU A 69 -0.23 5.95 -12.99
N THR A 70 1.05 6.29 -13.18
CA THR A 70 2.18 5.50 -12.72
C THR A 70 2.69 6.11 -11.42
N ILE A 71 2.82 5.29 -10.37
CA ILE A 71 3.51 5.67 -9.14
C ILE A 71 4.99 5.33 -9.37
N GLU A 72 5.83 6.35 -9.54
CA GLU A 72 7.30 6.23 -9.61
C GLU A 72 7.95 6.41 -8.24
#